data_AF-A0A7C4C9Y8-F1
#
_entry.id   AF-A0A7C4C9Y8-F1
#
_cell.length_a   1.000
_cell.length_b   1.000
_cell.length_c   1.000
_cell.angle_alpha   90.00
_cell.angle_beta   90.00
_cell.angle_gamma   90.00
#
_symmetry.space_group_name_H-M   'P 1'
#
loop_
_entity.id
_entity.type
_entity.pdbx_description
1 polymer ?
#
loop_
_entity_poly.entity_id
_entity_poly.type
_entity_poly.pdbx_seq_one_letter_code
_entity_poly.pdbx_strand_id
1 'polypeptide(L)'
;MVYASKAVETIKVLSEKAIMTVPRRISEPKPEWNFTCEIIYEKVKPIETKTLVIDVKKKELSAVPLESAEVIVAVGRGVKKKEDCKIMEELAKILGGVISCSRPVAADLKWFNEWIGLSGHKVSPKLYIAVGISGAIQHLAGIQNAKVVVAINKDSEAPIIKSADYGVVADLYEFIPKFIERLKSMGK
;
A
#
# COMPACT_ATOMS: atom_id res chain seq x y z
N MET A 1 -6.91 -15.27 6.43
CA MET A 1 -5.66 -15.42 5.65
C MET A 1 -4.51 -15.57 6.62
N VAL A 2 -3.67 -16.57 6.41
CA VAL A 2 -2.50 -16.87 7.25
C VAL A 2 -1.23 -16.91 6.39
N TYR A 3 -0.05 -16.88 7.03
CA TYR A 3 1.26 -16.91 6.36
C TYR A 3 1.44 -15.84 5.27
N ALA A 4 1.14 -14.58 5.61
CA ALA A 4 1.23 -13.43 4.69
C ALA A 4 0.43 -13.66 3.39
N SER A 5 -0.83 -14.07 3.54
CA SER A 5 -1.78 -14.34 2.45
C SER A 5 -1.45 -15.53 1.55
N LYS A 6 -0.48 -16.38 1.92
CA LYS A 6 -0.18 -17.61 1.16
C LYS A 6 -1.18 -18.73 1.36
N ALA A 7 -1.98 -18.67 2.42
CA ALA A 7 -2.99 -19.68 2.71
C ALA A 7 -4.26 -19.06 3.29
N VAL A 8 -5.37 -19.76 3.05
CA VAL A 8 -6.68 -19.47 3.61
C VAL A 8 -7.00 -20.56 4.61
N GLU A 9 -7.42 -20.16 5.81
CA GLU A 9 -7.80 -21.05 6.89
C GLU A 9 -9.26 -20.75 7.27
N THR A 10 -10.03 -21.80 7.52
CA THR A 10 -11.41 -21.72 8.01
C THR A 10 -11.43 -22.21 9.45
N ILE A 11 -11.88 -21.37 10.37
CA ILE A 11 -11.92 -21.68 11.80
C ILE A 11 -13.40 -21.80 12.21
N LYS A 12 -13.75 -22.90 12.89
CA LYS A 12 -15.07 -23.09 13.50
C LYS A 12 -14.97 -22.81 15.00
N VAL A 13 -15.72 -21.83 15.49
CA VAL A 13 -15.84 -21.54 16.92
C VAL A 13 -16.87 -22.50 17.53
N LEU A 14 -16.49 -23.20 18.60
CA LEU A 14 -17.36 -24.17 19.28
C LEU A 14 -18.04 -23.61 20.53
N SER A 15 -17.65 -22.41 20.97
CA SER A 15 -18.30 -21.71 22.09
C SER A 15 -19.59 -21.03 21.64
N GLU A 16 -20.49 -20.81 22.59
CA GLU A 16 -21.75 -20.08 22.35
C GLU A 16 -21.54 -18.63 21.90
N LYS A 17 -20.43 -18.01 22.33
CA LYS A 17 -20.07 -16.63 22.00
C LYS A 17 -18.74 -16.59 21.24
N ALA A 18 -18.64 -15.70 20.27
CA ALA A 18 -17.44 -15.47 19.47
C ALA A 18 -17.11 -13.98 19.41
N ILE A 19 -15.83 -13.64 19.52
CA ILE A 19 -15.30 -12.31 19.22
C ILE A 19 -14.49 -12.43 17.93
N MET A 20 -14.85 -11.65 16.92
CA MET A 20 -14.17 -11.65 15.63
C MET A 20 -13.69 -10.24 15.30
N THR A 21 -12.45 -10.14 14.81
CA THR A 21 -11.95 -8.91 14.21
C THR A 21 -12.05 -9.04 12.70
N VAL A 22 -12.70 -8.06 12.07
CA VAL A 22 -12.90 -8.04 10.62
C VAL A 22 -11.94 -7.00 10.02
N PRO A 23 -11.03 -7.41 9.12
CA PRO A 23 -10.21 -6.47 8.36
C PRO A 23 -11.07 -5.45 7.62
N ARG A 24 -10.62 -4.19 7.55
CA ARG A 24 -11.28 -3.16 6.74
C ARG A 24 -11.37 -3.58 5.26
N ARG A 25 -12.48 -3.21 4.61
CA ARG A 25 -12.72 -3.34 3.14
C ARG A 25 -12.77 -4.77 2.57
N ILE A 26 -13.25 -5.76 3.33
CA ILE A 26 -13.54 -7.11 2.77
C ILE A 26 -14.75 -7.06 1.82
N SER A 27 -15.71 -6.18 2.09
CA SER A 27 -16.83 -5.86 1.20
C SER A 27 -17.17 -4.37 1.31
N GLU A 28 -17.70 -3.80 0.23
CA GLU A 28 -18.39 -2.52 0.32
C GLU A 28 -19.68 -2.74 1.11
N PRO A 29 -19.99 -1.88 2.10
CA PRO A 29 -21.28 -1.93 2.74
C PRO A 29 -22.34 -1.62 1.68
N LYS A 30 -23.24 -2.60 1.42
CA LYS A 30 -24.49 -2.40 0.67
C LYS A 30 -25.74 -2.49 1.58
N PRO A 31 -25.78 -1.77 2.71
CA PRO A 31 -26.96 -1.79 3.57
C PRO A 31 -28.13 -1.10 2.86
N GLU A 32 -29.25 -1.82 2.78
CA GLU A 32 -30.55 -1.21 2.59
C GLU A 32 -30.98 -0.65 3.96
N TRP A 33 -30.82 0.65 4.18
CA TRP A 33 -31.07 1.29 5.48
C TRP A 33 -32.57 1.51 5.80
N ASN A 34 -33.47 0.73 5.21
CA ASN A 34 -34.92 0.90 5.35
C ASN A 34 -35.51 0.07 6.50
N PHE A 35 -34.78 -0.07 7.60
CA PHE A 35 -35.23 -0.84 8.77
C PHE A 35 -35.13 0.02 10.03
N THR A 36 -36.15 -0.07 10.89
CA THR A 36 -36.14 0.50 12.24
C THR A 36 -35.77 -0.59 13.24
N CYS A 37 -34.89 -0.29 14.19
CA CYS A 37 -34.53 -1.20 15.28
C CYS A 37 -34.79 -0.55 16.64
N GLU A 38 -34.95 -1.39 17.66
CA GLU A 38 -34.97 -0.94 19.05
C GLU A 38 -33.55 -0.53 19.47
N ILE A 39 -33.42 0.66 20.06
CA ILE A 39 -32.16 1.14 20.63
C ILE A 39 -32.18 0.87 22.13
N ILE A 40 -31.35 -0.06 22.57
CA ILE A 40 -31.18 -0.41 23.98
C ILE A 40 -30.01 0.41 24.56
N TYR A 41 -30.28 1.21 25.58
CA TYR A 41 -29.26 1.98 26.29
C TYR A 41 -28.85 1.26 27.57
N GLU A 42 -27.59 0.81 27.64
CA GLU A 42 -27.01 0.29 28.88
C GLU A 42 -26.06 1.28 29.54
N LYS A 43 -26.22 1.49 30.84
CA LYS A 43 -25.25 2.24 31.65
C LYS A 43 -24.08 1.34 32.01
N VAL A 44 -22.97 1.52 31.31
CA VAL A 44 -21.68 0.90 31.62
C VAL A 44 -20.89 1.75 32.61
N LYS A 45 -20.30 1.12 33.63
CA LYS A 45 -19.38 1.79 34.55
C LYS A 45 -18.07 2.09 33.81
N PRO A 46 -17.46 3.27 34.01
CA PRO A 46 -16.12 3.54 33.47
C PRO A 46 -15.13 2.49 33.97
N ILE A 47 -14.36 1.91 33.05
CA ILE A 47 -13.30 0.96 33.39
C ILE A 47 -12.13 1.77 33.95
N GLU A 48 -11.63 1.39 35.12
CA GLU A 48 -10.36 1.93 35.62
C GLU A 48 -9.23 1.53 34.67
N THR A 49 -8.63 2.52 34.01
CA THR A 49 -7.53 2.31 33.06
C THR A 49 -6.25 2.90 33.61
N LYS A 50 -5.14 2.19 33.40
CA LYS A 50 -3.79 2.71 33.68
C LYS A 50 -3.27 3.61 32.54
N THR A 51 -4.01 3.73 31.44
CA THR A 51 -3.63 4.51 30.26
C THR A 51 -4.26 5.90 30.31
N LEU A 52 -3.41 6.94 30.36
CA LEU A 52 -3.81 8.34 30.23
C LEU A 52 -3.55 8.80 28.79
N VAL A 53 -4.58 9.29 28.11
CA VAL A 53 -4.42 9.93 26.79
C VAL A 53 -4.02 11.38 27.01
N ILE A 54 -2.75 11.70 26.72
CA ILE A 54 -2.18 13.04 26.97
C ILE A 54 -2.43 13.98 25.78
N ASP A 55 -2.33 13.47 24.56
CA ASP A 55 -2.48 14.25 23.32
C ASP A 55 -2.93 13.35 22.16
N VAL A 56 -3.67 13.92 21.21
CA VAL A 56 -4.12 13.26 19.97
C VAL A 56 -3.79 14.17 18.79
N LYS A 57 -2.71 13.85 18.08
CA LYS A 57 -2.30 14.58 16.87
C LYS A 57 -2.92 13.94 15.63
N LYS A 58 -3.69 14.71 14.87
CA LYS A 58 -4.13 14.30 13.53
C LYS A 58 -2.93 14.30 12.58
N LYS A 59 -2.75 13.21 11.84
CA LYS A 59 -1.75 13.11 10.78
C LYS A 59 -2.17 14.02 9.62
N GLU A 60 -1.26 14.83 9.10
CA GLU A 60 -1.50 15.56 7.84
C GLU A 60 -1.68 14.52 6.72
N LEU A 61 -2.86 14.54 6.09
CA LEU A 61 -3.16 13.68 4.96
C LEU A 61 -2.48 14.25 3.71
N SER A 62 -1.83 13.39 2.92
CA SER A 62 -1.42 13.75 1.56
C SER A 62 -2.66 14.11 0.72
N ALA A 63 -2.48 14.95 -0.31
CA ALA A 63 -3.59 15.47 -1.12
C ALA A 63 -4.47 14.38 -1.78
N VAL A 64 -3.95 13.15 -1.92
CA VAL A 64 -4.69 11.98 -2.42
C VAL A 64 -4.36 10.77 -1.56
N PRO A 65 -5.36 10.09 -0.94
CA PRO A 65 -5.14 8.82 -0.25
C PRO A 65 -4.54 7.75 -1.17
N LEU A 66 -3.52 7.03 -0.69
CA LEU A 66 -2.85 5.98 -1.47
C LEU A 66 -3.82 4.90 -1.98
N GLU A 67 -4.85 4.59 -1.19
CA GLU A 67 -5.81 3.54 -1.54
C GLU A 67 -6.82 3.95 -2.62
N SER A 68 -6.95 5.24 -2.93
CA SER A 68 -7.80 5.74 -4.02
C SER A 68 -7.00 6.13 -5.27
N ALA A 69 -5.66 6.05 -5.23
CA ALA A 69 -4.83 6.40 -6.36
C ALA A 69 -4.97 5.38 -7.50
N GLU A 70 -5.25 5.85 -8.72
CA GLU A 70 -5.32 4.99 -9.90
C GLU A 70 -3.93 4.55 -10.39
N VAL A 71 -2.92 5.38 -10.20
CA VAL A 71 -1.53 5.12 -10.57
C VAL A 71 -0.62 5.39 -9.37
N ILE A 72 0.25 4.43 -9.07
CA ILE A 72 1.23 4.55 -7.98
C ILE A 72 2.62 4.23 -8.52
N VAL A 73 3.56 5.16 -8.31
CA VAL A 73 5.00 4.93 -8.52
C VAL A 73 5.64 4.74 -7.15
N ALA A 74 6.11 3.54 -6.86
CA ALA A 74 6.62 3.18 -5.55
C ALA A 74 8.14 2.96 -5.56
N VAL A 75 8.83 3.60 -4.61
CA VAL A 75 10.28 3.48 -4.47
C VAL A 75 10.70 2.44 -3.42
N GLY A 76 11.76 1.71 -3.75
CA GLY A 76 12.41 0.74 -2.87
C GLY A 76 13.82 1.15 -2.47
N ARG A 77 14.49 0.25 -1.73
CA ARG A 77 15.90 0.43 -1.29
C ARG A 77 16.90 0.49 -2.44
N GLY A 78 16.51 0.15 -3.66
CA GLY A 78 17.34 0.35 -4.85
C GLY A 78 17.63 1.84 -5.12
N VAL A 79 16.75 2.74 -4.66
CA VAL A 79 16.98 4.19 -4.70
C VAL A 79 17.96 4.56 -3.58
N LYS A 80 19.06 5.23 -3.93
CA LYS A 80 20.21 5.46 -3.04
C LYS A 80 20.06 6.67 -2.14
N LYS A 81 19.36 7.72 -2.59
CA LYS A 81 19.20 8.98 -1.84
C LYS A 81 17.76 9.48 -1.88
N LYS A 82 17.38 10.26 -0.87
CA LYS A 82 16.03 10.84 -0.77
C LYS A 82 15.76 11.80 -1.91
N GLU A 83 16.76 12.57 -2.31
CA GLU A 83 16.68 13.56 -3.38
C GLU A 83 16.36 12.92 -4.73
N ASP A 84 16.79 11.67 -4.93
CA ASP A 84 16.54 10.92 -6.15
C ASP A 84 15.04 10.58 -6.29
N CYS A 85 14.26 10.57 -5.21
CA CYS A 85 12.81 10.33 -5.29
C CYS A 85 12.07 11.37 -6.12
N LYS A 86 12.65 12.57 -6.32
CA LYS A 86 12.07 13.63 -7.15
C LYS A 86 11.81 13.20 -8.59
N ILE A 87 12.68 12.36 -9.16
CA ILE A 87 12.47 11.87 -10.53
C ILE A 87 11.30 10.88 -10.62
N MET A 88 11.05 10.10 -9.57
CA MET A 88 9.88 9.23 -9.50
C MET A 88 8.60 10.02 -9.22
N GLU A 89 8.70 11.14 -8.51
CA GLU A 89 7.59 12.07 -8.32
C GLU A 89 7.21 12.75 -9.64
N GLU A 90 8.19 13.13 -10.46
CA GLU A 90 7.96 13.62 -11.82
C GLU A 90 7.29 12.56 -12.70
N LEU A 91 7.78 11.31 -12.66
CA LEU A 91 7.16 10.20 -13.38
C LEU A 91 5.70 9.98 -12.92
N ALA A 92 5.45 9.99 -11.62
CA ALA A 92 4.10 9.86 -11.08
C ALA A 92 3.20 10.98 -11.60
N LYS A 93 3.68 12.23 -11.61
CA LYS A 93 2.94 13.39 -12.10
C LYS A 93 2.57 13.28 -13.58
N ILE A 94 3.51 12.87 -14.45
CA ILE A 94 3.25 12.65 -15.89
C ILE A 94 2.18 11.58 -16.10
N LEU A 95 2.16 10.56 -15.25
CA LEU A 95 1.17 9.47 -15.32
C LEU A 95 -0.14 9.79 -14.59
N GLY A 96 -0.29 10.98 -13.98
CA GLY A 96 -1.47 11.35 -13.20
C GLY A 96 -1.63 10.56 -11.90
N GLY A 97 -0.52 10.07 -11.34
CA GLY A 97 -0.47 9.24 -10.14
C GLY A 97 0.19 9.91 -8.94
N VAL A 98 0.44 9.08 -7.92
CA VAL A 98 1.11 9.49 -6.68
C VAL A 98 2.37 8.67 -6.45
N ILE A 99 3.32 9.25 -5.71
CA ILE A 99 4.49 8.53 -5.23
C ILE A 99 4.19 7.81 -3.90
N SER A 100 4.76 6.62 -3.73
CA SER A 100 4.75 5.89 -2.46
C SER A 100 6.07 5.13 -2.27
N CYS A 101 6.17 4.28 -1.25
CA CYS A 101 7.38 3.50 -1.02
C CYS A 101 7.13 2.14 -0.36
N SER A 102 8.18 1.31 -0.36
CA SER A 102 8.25 0.08 0.44
C SER A 102 8.57 0.36 1.91
N ARG A 103 8.29 -0.60 2.80
CA ARG A 103 8.52 -0.46 4.24
C ARG A 103 9.94 0.00 4.63
N PRO A 104 11.04 -0.56 4.10
CA PRO A 104 12.37 -0.13 4.51
C PRO A 104 12.66 1.35 4.20
N VAL A 105 12.07 1.89 3.14
CA VAL A 105 12.25 3.30 2.75
C VAL A 105 11.54 4.24 3.74
N ALA A 106 10.37 3.85 4.26
CA ALA A 106 9.66 4.64 5.28
C ALA A 106 10.20 4.40 6.69
N ALA A 107 10.37 3.14 7.09
CA ALA A 107 10.69 2.78 8.47
C ALA A 107 12.18 2.97 8.80
N ASP A 108 13.08 2.55 7.90
CA ASP A 108 14.51 2.55 8.16
C ASP A 108 15.13 3.87 7.71
N LEU A 109 14.83 4.29 6.47
CA LEU A 109 15.39 5.50 5.87
C LEU A 109 14.62 6.78 6.23
N LYS A 110 13.36 6.67 6.70
CA LYS A 110 12.51 7.80 7.10
C LYS A 110 12.31 8.82 5.99
N TRP A 111 12.28 8.37 4.73
CA TRP A 111 12.04 9.26 3.58
C TRP A 111 10.56 9.60 3.41
N PHE A 112 9.69 8.65 3.78
CA PHE A 112 8.24 8.75 3.73
C PHE A 112 7.64 8.34 5.07
N ASN A 113 6.42 8.81 5.35
CA ASN A 113 5.68 8.50 6.59
C ASN A 113 4.75 7.28 6.45
N GLU A 114 4.57 6.79 5.23
CA GLU A 114 3.61 5.76 4.85
C GLU A 114 4.25 4.83 3.84
N TRP A 115 3.88 3.55 3.88
CA TRP A 115 4.41 2.55 2.96
C TRP A 115 3.34 1.56 2.56
N ILE A 116 3.57 0.89 1.43
CA ILE A 116 2.72 -0.16 0.91
C ILE A 116 3.22 -1.52 1.39
N GLY A 117 2.29 -2.39 1.80
CA GLY A 117 2.59 -3.75 2.25
C GLY A 117 1.61 -4.28 3.29
N LEU A 118 1.84 -5.50 3.76
CA LEU A 118 0.98 -6.25 4.68
C LEU A 118 0.65 -5.47 5.95
N SER A 119 1.64 -4.80 6.53
CA SER A 119 1.52 -3.98 7.74
C SER A 119 1.41 -2.48 7.45
N GLY A 120 1.25 -2.11 6.17
CA GLY A 120 1.08 -0.73 5.72
C GLY A 120 -0.23 -0.59 4.94
N HIS A 121 -0.22 0.26 3.92
CA HIS A 121 -1.37 0.43 3.04
C HIS A 121 -1.48 -0.74 2.06
N LYS A 122 -2.72 -1.21 1.89
CA LYS A 122 -3.09 -2.15 0.81
C LYS A 122 -3.80 -1.35 -0.27
N VAL A 123 -3.30 -1.43 -1.49
CA VAL A 123 -3.74 -0.60 -2.61
C VAL A 123 -4.22 -1.48 -3.75
N SER A 124 -5.05 -0.92 -4.63
CA SER A 124 -5.58 -1.62 -5.81
C SER A 124 -5.59 -0.68 -7.03
N PRO A 125 -4.43 -0.10 -7.40
CA PRO A 125 -4.37 0.84 -8.51
C PRO A 125 -4.59 0.13 -9.86
N LYS A 126 -4.93 0.91 -10.89
CA LYS A 126 -4.90 0.45 -12.28
C LYS A 126 -3.47 0.16 -12.74
N LEU A 127 -2.50 0.94 -12.26
CA LEU A 127 -1.08 0.78 -12.58
C LEU A 127 -0.22 0.98 -11.32
N TYR A 128 0.66 0.01 -11.06
CA TYR A 128 1.66 0.06 -10.01
C TYR A 128 3.05 -0.09 -10.61
N ILE A 129 3.92 0.90 -10.42
CA ILE A 129 5.32 0.87 -10.88
C ILE A 129 6.25 0.72 -9.68
N ALA A 130 6.90 -0.43 -9.56
CA ALA A 130 7.85 -0.76 -8.52
C ALA A 130 9.28 -0.42 -8.96
N VAL A 131 9.86 0.65 -8.42
CA VAL A 131 11.22 1.10 -8.78
C VAL A 131 12.21 0.72 -7.68
N GLY A 132 13.11 -0.22 -7.98
CA GLY A 132 14.15 -0.66 -7.04
C GLY A 132 13.59 -1.39 -5.80
N ILE A 133 12.42 -2.01 -5.91
CA ILE A 133 11.80 -2.83 -4.85
C ILE A 133 12.20 -4.29 -5.07
N SER A 134 12.53 -5.05 -4.02
CA SER A 134 12.90 -6.46 -4.16
C SER A 134 11.68 -7.39 -4.29
N GLY A 135 10.52 -7.01 -3.73
CA GLY A 135 9.29 -7.82 -3.76
C GLY A 135 9.21 -8.84 -2.64
N ALA A 136 9.65 -8.48 -1.42
CA ALA A 136 9.37 -9.30 -0.25
C ALA A 136 7.87 -9.58 -0.14
N ILE A 137 7.48 -10.76 0.34
CA ILE A 137 6.08 -11.21 0.40
C ILE A 137 5.18 -10.19 1.12
N GLN A 138 5.72 -9.52 2.14
CA GLN A 138 5.01 -8.48 2.87
C GLN A 138 4.70 -7.28 1.97
N HIS A 139 5.57 -6.91 1.04
CA HIS A 139 5.30 -5.85 0.07
C HIS A 139 4.25 -6.31 -0.95
N LEU A 140 4.42 -7.51 -1.50
CA LEU A 140 3.51 -8.09 -2.51
C LEU A 140 2.07 -8.19 -2.00
N ALA A 141 1.87 -8.57 -0.74
CA ALA A 141 0.55 -8.62 -0.11
C ALA A 141 -0.17 -7.25 -0.07
N GLY A 142 0.56 -6.13 -0.19
CA GLY A 142 0.00 -4.78 -0.29
C GLY A 142 -0.46 -4.38 -1.69
N ILE A 143 -0.02 -5.09 -2.73
CA ILE A 143 -0.28 -4.77 -4.14
C ILE A 143 -0.97 -5.91 -4.90
N GLN A 144 -1.40 -6.97 -4.21
CA GLN A 144 -2.00 -8.17 -4.81
C GLN A 144 -3.19 -7.89 -5.75
N ASN A 145 -3.87 -6.76 -5.55
CA ASN A 145 -5.06 -6.34 -6.31
C ASN A 145 -4.75 -5.22 -7.32
N ALA A 146 -3.47 -4.89 -7.53
CA ALA A 146 -3.09 -3.97 -8.60
C ALA A 146 -3.40 -4.62 -9.95
N LYS A 147 -4.01 -3.88 -10.87
CA LYS A 147 -4.41 -4.42 -12.17
C LYS A 147 -3.23 -4.68 -13.10
N VAL A 148 -2.22 -3.80 -13.05
CA VAL A 148 -0.96 -3.94 -13.78
C VAL A 148 0.19 -3.57 -12.85
N VAL A 149 1.19 -4.44 -12.76
CA VAL A 149 2.43 -4.27 -12.02
C VAL A 149 3.60 -4.21 -12.99
N VAL A 150 4.32 -3.08 -12.99
CA VAL A 150 5.59 -2.90 -13.71
C VAL A 150 6.70 -2.88 -12.68
N ALA A 151 7.73 -3.69 -12.86
CA ALA A 151 8.89 -3.75 -11.98
C ALA A 151 10.16 -3.32 -12.70
N ILE A 152 10.89 -2.37 -12.12
CA ILE A 152 12.17 -1.86 -12.63
C ILE A 152 13.22 -2.17 -11.57
N ASN A 153 14.11 -3.11 -11.85
CA ASN A 153 15.15 -3.54 -10.93
C ASN A 153 16.41 -3.95 -11.71
N LYS A 154 17.59 -3.69 -11.16
CA LYS A 154 18.85 -4.16 -11.74
C LYS A 154 19.06 -5.67 -11.57
N ASP A 155 18.42 -6.25 -10.56
CA ASP A 155 18.50 -7.68 -10.24
C ASP A 155 17.38 -8.44 -10.95
N SER A 156 17.74 -9.25 -11.94
CA SER A 156 16.80 -10.09 -12.69
C SER A 156 16.14 -11.17 -11.84
N GLU A 157 16.78 -11.56 -10.74
CA GLU A 157 16.29 -12.60 -9.83
C GLU A 157 15.38 -12.06 -8.73
N ALA A 158 15.19 -10.74 -8.67
CA ALA A 158 14.35 -10.10 -7.67
C ALA A 158 12.91 -10.66 -7.70
N PRO A 159 12.34 -11.09 -6.57
CA PRO A 159 10.98 -11.63 -6.52
C PRO A 159 9.89 -10.75 -7.14
N ILE A 160 10.05 -9.42 -7.10
CA ILE A 160 9.11 -8.48 -7.74
C ILE A 160 9.07 -8.68 -9.26
N ILE A 161 10.20 -8.98 -9.91
CA ILE A 161 10.29 -9.15 -11.36
C ILE A 161 9.48 -10.36 -11.78
N LYS A 162 9.59 -11.45 -11.01
CA LYS A 162 8.83 -12.70 -11.23
C LYS A 162 7.33 -12.55 -10.96
N SER A 163 6.94 -11.55 -10.18
CA SER A 163 5.54 -11.30 -9.78
C SER A 163 4.89 -10.14 -10.55
N ALA A 164 5.62 -9.49 -11.46
CA ALA A 164 5.15 -8.34 -12.23
C ALA A 164 4.62 -8.78 -13.59
N ASP A 165 3.64 -8.04 -14.12
CA ASP A 165 3.17 -8.22 -15.50
C ASP A 165 4.25 -7.80 -16.50
N TYR A 166 5.03 -6.77 -16.13
CA TYR A 166 6.16 -6.28 -16.93
C TYR A 166 7.41 -6.12 -16.05
N GLY A 167 8.46 -6.85 -16.37
CA GLY A 167 9.77 -6.74 -15.70
C GLY A 167 10.80 -6.05 -16.59
N VAL A 168 11.45 -5.02 -16.07
CA VAL A 168 12.57 -4.30 -16.70
C VAL A 168 13.83 -4.54 -15.87
N VAL A 169 14.78 -5.26 -16.46
CA VAL A 169 16.09 -5.51 -15.86
C VAL A 169 17.06 -4.42 -16.31
N ALA A 170 17.20 -3.36 -15.52
CA ALA A 170 18.04 -2.21 -15.84
C ALA A 170 18.44 -1.43 -14.59
N ASP A 171 19.48 -0.60 -14.71
CA ASP A 171 19.72 0.44 -13.72
C ASP A 171 18.61 1.50 -13.79
N LEU A 172 17.96 1.75 -12.66
CA LEU A 172 16.87 2.71 -12.56
C LEU A 172 17.32 4.14 -12.92
N TYR A 173 18.56 4.51 -12.63
CA TYR A 173 19.11 5.84 -12.90
C TYR A 173 19.37 6.06 -14.38
N GLU A 174 19.51 4.99 -15.16
CA GLU A 174 19.63 5.08 -16.62
C GLU A 174 18.27 4.96 -17.31
N PHE A 175 17.41 4.06 -16.81
CA PHE A 175 16.13 3.76 -17.43
C PHE A 175 15.07 4.84 -17.18
N ILE A 176 14.90 5.30 -15.93
CA ILE A 176 13.82 6.23 -15.56
C ILE A 176 13.91 7.55 -16.34
N PRO A 177 15.07 8.21 -16.49
CA PRO A 177 15.15 9.44 -17.28
C PRO A 177 14.72 9.26 -18.74
N LYS A 178 15.20 8.18 -19.39
CA LYS A 178 14.84 7.85 -20.78
C LYS A 178 13.35 7.53 -20.92
N PHE A 179 12.78 6.85 -19.92
CA PHE A 179 11.36 6.52 -19.90
C PHE A 179 10.50 7.79 -19.79
N ILE A 180 10.88 8.72 -18.91
CA ILE A 180 10.24 10.04 -18.77
C ILE A 180 10.32 10.83 -20.08
N GLU A 181 11.50 10.90 -20.69
CA GLU A 181 11.70 11.58 -21.98
C GLU A 181 10.79 11.01 -23.06
N ARG A 182 10.71 9.68 -23.13
CA ARG A 182 9.83 9.00 -24.08
C ARG A 182 8.36 9.31 -23.82
N LEU A 183 7.90 9.31 -22.57
CA LEU A 183 6.52 9.66 -22.23
C LEU A 183 6.18 11.09 -22.68
N LYS A 184 7.06 12.07 -22.40
CA LYS A 184 6.87 13.46 -22.84
C LYS A 184 6.78 13.58 -24.36
N SER A 185 7.61 12.83 -25.09
CA SER A 185 7.58 12.81 -26.57
C SER A 185 6.25 12.28 -27.15
N MET A 186 5.49 11.52 -26.36
CA MET A 186 4.19 10.97 -26.74
C MET A 186 3.01 11.89 -26.38
N GLY A 187 3.28 13.12 -25.90
CA GLY A 187 2.26 14.08 -25.51
C GLY A 187 1.60 13.77 -24.16
N LYS A 188 2.32 13.03 -23.30
CA LYS A 188 1.95 12.81 -21.89
C LYS A 188 2.65 13.79 -20.97
#